data_AF-A0A942YM90-F1
#
_entry.id   AF-A0A942YM90-F1
#
_cell.length_a   1.000
_cell.length_b   1.000
_cell.length_c   1.000
_cell.angle_alpha   90.00
_cell.angle_beta   90.00
_cell.angle_gamma   90.00
#
_symmetry.space_group_name_H-M   'P 1'
#
loop_
_entity.id
_entity.type
_entity.pdbx_description
1 polymer ?
#
loop_
_entity_poly.entity_id
_entity_poly.type
_entity_poly.pdbx_seq_one_letter_code
_entity_poly.pdbx_strand_id
1 'polypeptide(L)'
;MHCKVILQDILQVRTEWLPSIQLIGFQGRLDDQHTLFSDLNEKVNDLLTKKTANQYLVILPELISVVAIERNDVKFIPDVMTAFIIPED
;
A
#
# COMPACT_ATOMS: atom_id res chain seq x y z
N MET A 1 25.48 -27.26 15.70
CA MET A 1 24.39 -26.73 16.57
C MET A 1 23.41 -26.03 15.64
N HIS A 2 22.27 -26.63 15.32
CA HIS A 2 21.25 -26.01 14.45
C HIS A 2 20.27 -25.25 15.33
N CYS A 3 20.32 -23.91 15.30
CA CYS A 3 19.36 -23.08 16.00
C CYS A 3 18.04 -23.12 15.22
N LYS A 4 17.09 -23.92 15.70
CA LYS A 4 15.74 -23.99 15.15
C LYS A 4 14.97 -22.79 15.68
N VAL A 5 14.93 -21.70 14.92
CA VAL A 5 14.09 -20.54 15.23
C VAL A 5 12.63 -20.94 15.03
N ILE A 6 11.84 -20.91 16.11
CA ILE A 6 10.40 -21.16 16.05
C ILE A 6 9.73 -19.81 15.81
N LEU A 7 9.13 -19.65 14.63
CA LEU A 7 8.46 -18.41 14.21
C LEU A 7 7.41 -17.90 15.22
N GLN A 8 6.80 -18.80 16.00
CA GLN A 8 5.80 -18.47 17.02
C GLN A 8 6.39 -17.64 18.17
N ASP A 9 7.69 -17.74 18.45
CA ASP A 9 8.33 -17.01 19.56
C ASP A 9 8.68 -15.56 19.21
N ILE A 10 8.54 -15.18 17.93
CA ILE A 10 8.90 -13.84 17.41
C ILE A 10 7.76 -13.11 16.70
N LEU A 11 6.66 -13.82 16.38
CA LEU A 11 5.52 -13.24 15.67
C LEU A 11 4.47 -12.75 16.67
N GLN A 12 4.34 -11.43 16.80
CA GLN A 12 3.25 -10.82 17.57
C GLN A 12 2.05 -10.57 16.66
N VAL A 13 0.94 -11.28 16.88
CA VAL A 13 -0.35 -10.97 16.25
C VAL A 13 -1.07 -9.94 17.10
N ARG A 14 -1.60 -8.90 16.46
CA ARG A 14 -2.51 -7.93 17.08
C ARG A 14 -3.79 -7.86 16.27
N THR A 15 -4.90 -7.58 16.94
CA THR A 15 -6.20 -7.34 16.31
C THR A 15 -6.54 -5.88 16.51
N GLU A 16 -6.82 -5.18 15.42
CA GLU A 16 -7.25 -3.79 15.42
C GLU A 16 -8.41 -3.62 14.45
N TRP A 17 -9.31 -2.69 14.76
CA TRP A 17 -10.37 -2.29 13.85
C TRP A 17 -9.85 -1.17 12.97
N LEU A 18 -9.92 -1.36 11.65
CA LEU A 18 -9.45 -0.36 10.69
C LEU A 18 -10.66 0.35 10.05
N PRO A 19 -10.70 1.69 10.07
CA PRO A 19 -11.68 2.43 9.27
C PRO A 19 -11.35 2.29 7.78
N SER A 20 -12.29 2.65 6.91
CA SER A 20 -12.04 2.68 5.47
C SER A 20 -10.85 3.59 5.12
N ILE A 21 -9.90 3.10 4.32
CA ILE A 21 -8.69 3.84 3.94
C ILE A 21 -8.77 4.18 2.46
N GLN A 22 -8.71 5.48 2.13
CA GLN A 22 -8.69 5.98 0.76
C GLN A 22 -7.25 6.04 0.24
N LEU A 23 -7.00 5.40 -0.90
CA LEU A 23 -5.69 5.24 -1.50
C LEU A 23 -5.65 5.85 -2.91
N ILE A 24 -4.51 6.43 -3.28
CA ILE A 24 -4.19 6.80 -4.67
C ILE A 24 -2.81 6.26 -5.02
N GLY A 25 -2.69 5.61 -6.18
CA GLY A 25 -1.41 5.10 -6.65
C GLY A 25 -1.48 4.43 -8.01
N PHE A 26 -0.68 3.39 -8.19
CA PHE A 26 -0.55 2.67 -9.46
C PHE A 26 -1.05 1.24 -9.34
N GLN A 27 -1.68 0.76 -10.39
CA GLN A 27 -2.17 -0.61 -10.51
C GLN A 27 -1.34 -1.37 -11.54
N GLY A 28 -0.98 -2.60 -11.22
CA GLY A 28 -0.25 -3.48 -12.13
C GLY A 28 -0.34 -4.93 -11.70
N ARG A 29 0.58 -5.76 -12.20
CA ARG A 29 0.72 -7.15 -11.72
C ARG A 29 1.58 -7.16 -10.47
N LEU A 30 1.40 -8.17 -9.62
CA LEU A 30 2.18 -8.36 -8.40
C LEU A 30 3.68 -8.46 -8.68
N ASP A 31 4.06 -9.11 -9.79
CA ASP A 31 5.46 -9.24 -10.21
C ASP A 31 6.13 -7.87 -10.48
N ASP A 32 5.33 -6.86 -10.84
CA ASP A 32 5.79 -5.51 -11.16
C ASP A 32 5.81 -4.59 -9.92
N GLN A 33 5.51 -5.10 -8.72
CA GLN A 33 5.36 -4.28 -7.51
C GLN A 33 6.57 -3.37 -7.24
N HIS A 34 7.79 -3.83 -7.51
CA HIS A 34 9.00 -3.03 -7.31
C HIS A 34 9.04 -1.80 -8.22
N THR A 35 8.62 -1.96 -9.48
CA THR A 35 8.48 -0.87 -10.45
C THR A 35 7.40 0.09 -9.99
N LEU A 36 6.23 -0.43 -9.58
CA LEU A 36 5.12 0.40 -9.09
C LEU A 36 5.52 1.23 -7.85
N PHE A 37 6.32 0.67 -6.94
CA PHE A 37 6.88 1.42 -5.81
C PHE A 37 7.89 2.49 -6.24
N SER A 38 8.71 2.21 -7.26
CA SER A 38 9.62 3.20 -7.82
C SER A 38 8.85 4.38 -8.40
N ASP A 39 7.85 4.09 -9.25
CA ASP A 39 6.99 5.10 -9.88
C ASP A 39 6.23 5.92 -8.82
N LEU A 40 5.74 5.25 -7.77
CA LEU A 40 5.10 5.91 -6.64
C LEU A 40 6.07 6.87 -5.95
N ASN A 41 7.29 6.43 -5.63
CA ASN A 41 8.27 7.27 -4.94
C ASN A 41 8.69 8.50 -5.75
N GLU A 42 8.79 8.39 -7.07
CA GLU A 42 9.07 9.54 -7.95
C GLU A 42 7.95 10.59 -7.89
N LYS A 43 6.69 10.15 -7.77
CA LYS A 43 5.51 11.02 -7.73
C LYS A 43 5.08 11.45 -6.34
N VAL A 44 5.49 10.74 -5.30
CA VAL A 44 5.06 10.97 -3.91
C VAL A 44 5.39 12.39 -3.43
N ASN A 45 6.52 12.97 -3.86
CA ASN A 45 6.87 14.34 -3.49
C ASN A 45 5.92 15.39 -4.09
N ASP A 46 5.30 15.10 -5.24
CA ASP A 46 4.30 15.98 -5.86
C ASP A 46 2.91 15.81 -5.22
N LEU A 47 2.65 14.65 -4.61
CA LEU A 47 1.35 14.28 -4.05
C LEU A 47 1.21 14.62 -2.57
N LEU A 48 2.32 14.69 -1.84
CA LEU A 48 2.33 14.85 -0.39
C LEU A 48 2.49 16.30 0.04
N THR A 49 1.46 16.83 0.68
CA THR A 49 1.55 18.06 1.49
C THR A 49 2.16 17.80 2.88
N LYS A 50 2.22 16.53 3.32
CA LYS A 50 2.84 16.12 4.58
C LYS A 50 3.88 15.02 4.35
N LYS A 51 5.01 15.15 5.04
CA LYS A 51 6.25 14.35 4.91
C LYS A 51 6.11 12.82 5.13
N THR A 52 4.95 12.33 5.54
CA THR A 52 4.72 10.92 5.91
C THR A 52 3.30 10.50 5.53
N ALA A 53 3.09 10.06 4.29
CA ALA A 53 1.93 9.21 4.01
C ALA A 53 2.39 7.75 4.08
N ASN A 54 1.56 6.93 4.72
CA ASN A 54 1.75 5.50 4.73
C ASN A 54 1.63 4.97 3.29
N GLN A 55 2.58 4.12 2.91
CA GLN A 55 2.53 3.40 1.64
C GLN A 55 1.85 2.05 1.84
N TYR A 56 1.01 1.68 0.89
CA TYR A 56 0.23 0.44 0.91
C TYR A 56 0.53 -0.38 -0.33
N LEU A 57 0.61 -1.70 -0.12
CA LEU A 57 0.52 -2.71 -1.17
C LEU A 57 -0.78 -3.48 -0.94
N VAL A 58 -1.75 -3.29 -1.82
CA VAL A 58 -3.00 -4.07 -1.82
C VAL A 58 -2.86 -5.16 -2.87
N ILE A 59 -3.07 -6.41 -2.47
CA ILE A 59 -3.06 -7.56 -3.38
C ILE A 59 -4.51 -7.97 -3.63
N LEU A 60 -4.95 -7.77 -4.86
CA LEU A 60 -6.27 -8.11 -5.35
C LEU A 60 -6.28 -9.53 -5.94
N PRO A 61 -7.47 -10.10 -6.22
CA PRO A 61 -7.58 -11.34 -6.99
C PRO A 61 -6.78 -11.28 -8.30
N GLU A 62 -6.40 -12.46 -8.80
CA GLU A 62 -5.61 -12.60 -10.04
C GLU A 62 -4.20 -12.01 -9.97
N LEU A 63 -3.66 -11.81 -8.75
CA LEU A 63 -2.34 -11.24 -8.51
C LEU A 63 -2.18 -9.83 -9.10
N ILE A 64 -3.28 -9.07 -9.12
CA ILE A 64 -3.25 -7.64 -9.40
C ILE A 64 -2.80 -6.94 -8.12
N SER A 65 -1.89 -5.98 -8.23
CA SER A 65 -1.42 -5.18 -7.12
C SER A 65 -1.78 -3.71 -7.30
N VAL A 66 -2.08 -3.05 -6.19
CA VAL A 66 -2.20 -1.60 -6.11
C VAL A 66 -1.15 -1.11 -5.12
N VAL A 67 -0.21 -0.31 -5.61
CA VAL A 67 0.82 0.34 -4.80
C VAL A 67 0.44 1.81 -4.68
N ALA A 68 0.14 2.26 -3.47
CA ALA A 68 -0.52 3.54 -3.26
C ALA A 68 -0.15 4.22 -1.93
N ILE A 69 -0.50 5.49 -1.82
CA ILE A 69 -0.44 6.27 -0.58
C ILE A 69 -1.85 6.56 -0.07
N GLU A 70 -2.00 6.65 1.25
CA GLU A 70 -3.22 7.13 1.88
C GLU A 70 -3.44 8.62 1.60
N ARG A 71 -4.67 8.97 1.20
CA ARG A 71 -5.07 10.35 0.95
C ARG A 71 -6.52 10.60 1.36
N ASN A 72 -6.72 11.51 2.31
CA ASN A 72 -8.04 11.88 2.82
C ASN A 72 -8.85 12.79 1.88
N ASP A 73 -8.23 13.33 0.83
CA ASP A 73 -8.84 14.27 -0.12
C ASP A 73 -8.64 13.84 -1.58
N VAL A 74 -9.29 12.74 -1.99
CA VAL A 74 -9.29 12.26 -3.39
C VAL A 74 -10.18 13.14 -4.28
N LYS A 75 -9.97 14.46 -4.29
CA LYS A 75 -10.68 15.38 -5.20
C LYS A 75 -10.05 15.41 -6.60
N PHE A 76 -8.77 15.04 -6.70
CA PHE A 76 -8.03 15.02 -7.95
C PHE A 76 -7.15 13.78 -7.99
N ILE A 77 -7.37 12.92 -8.99
CA ILE A 77 -6.54 11.76 -9.28
C ILE A 77 -5.70 12.15 -10.50
N PRO A 78 -4.36 12.21 -10.38
CA PRO A 78 -3.50 12.49 -11.53
C PRO A 78 -3.68 11.48 -12.65
N ASP A 79 -3.45 11.91 -13.89
CA ASP A 79 -3.45 11.02 -15.04
C ASP A 79 -2.49 9.83 -14.79
N VAL A 80 -2.93 8.63 -15.15
CA VAL A 80 -2.22 7.33 -14.95
C VAL A 80 -2.33 6.75 -13.53
N MET A 81 -2.87 7.48 -12.54
CA MET A 81 -3.11 6.93 -11.20
C MET A 81 -4.53 6.36 -11.06
N THR A 82 -4.66 5.41 -10.14
CA THR A 82 -5.90 4.76 -9.75
C THR A 82 -6.22 5.09 -8.30
N ALA A 83 -7.50 5.36 -8.01
CA ALA A 83 -8.01 5.44 -6.65
C ALA A 83 -8.56 4.09 -6.20
N PHE A 84 -8.27 3.72 -4.96
CA PHE A 84 -8.73 2.48 -4.36
C PHE A 84 -9.19 2.75 -2.91
N ILE A 85 -10.15 1.97 -2.42
CA ILE A 85 -10.61 2.06 -1.03
C ILE A 85 -10.40 0.70 -0.38
N ILE A 86 -9.58 0.65 0.67
CA ILE A 86 -9.59 -0.48 1.59
C ILE A 86 -10.87 -0.35 2.42
N PRO A 87 -11.80 -1.33 2.37
CA PRO A 87 -13.03 -1.26 3.13
C PRO A 87 -12.75 -1.32 4.65
N GLU A 88 -13.69 -0.84 5.44
CA GLU A 88 -13.67 -1.08 6.89
C GLU A 88 -13.86 -2.57 7.20
N ASP A 89 -13.25 -3.02 8.30
CA ASP A 89 -13.38 -4.38 8.85
C ASP A 89 -14.75 -4.63 9.50
#